data_AF-A0A2M8KTT6-F1
#
_entry.id   AF-A0A2M8KTT6-F1
#
_cell.length_a   1.000
_cell.length_b   1.000
_cell.length_c   1.000
_cell.angle_alpha   90.00
_cell.angle_beta   90.00
_cell.angle_gamma   90.00
#
_symmetry.space_group_name_H-M   'P 1'
#
loop_
_entity.id
_entity.type
_entity.pdbx_description
1 polymer ?
#
loop_
_entity_poly.entity_id
_entity_poly.type
_entity_poly.pdbx_seq_one_letter_code
_entity_poly.pdbx_strand_id
1 'polypeptide(L)'
;MNKYTHTHGLRASLPIKGGLLFFILVSIFAVPLTTVQAQALNFTQAYTTMSNSRFSYYAKVGTTTSANATNVVIASSGNPDNNTANIFPNDILCFNNPASNGCSSQTTYTVASTPTSTQIGVTSAIADALTAGTAVVSTQSARLTVTFTPRTSVPSGGYIRLSIASATSNYSDGIPDNTGFDVNKLTTGNINTYVTPTGFTKSASTLTYGSGYNVILMTLSSALTAGSSYSFVVGDASDTTSRFINPAPAGSTHTRGIADSYSIILQTEDSSNNPQDKTITKVAPVDGVFVSATVEETISYTIAGVSTSTSACGATTSVTTTATTVPFGSIVNTDTFYNAAQTHAITTNSSNGYTLTTQYDQALSLDGAGVTTIPDTSCDSSCSTGTPGTWSTATNNGFGYTL
;
A
#
# COMPACT_ATOMS: atom_id res chain seq x y z
N MET A 1 70.37 37.32 -28.98
CA MET A 1 70.28 38.53 -29.84
C MET A 1 69.07 39.31 -29.33
N ASN A 2 69.11 40.47 -28.68
CA ASN A 2 70.06 41.59 -28.55
C ASN A 2 69.98 42.05 -27.07
N LYS A 3 71.03 42.23 -26.24
CA LYS A 3 72.23 43.12 -26.29
C LYS A 3 71.91 44.58 -26.59
N TYR A 4 72.07 45.47 -25.59
CA TYR A 4 72.64 46.85 -25.64
C TYR A 4 72.74 47.40 -24.18
N THR A 5 73.95 47.41 -23.58
CA THR A 5 74.87 48.55 -23.24
C THR A 5 74.48 49.39 -22.00
N HIS A 6 75.24 49.39 -20.88
CA HIS A 6 76.43 50.24 -20.54
C HIS A 6 76.15 51.76 -20.70
N THR A 7 76.41 52.69 -19.75
CA THR A 7 77.62 52.91 -18.91
C THR A 7 77.42 54.05 -17.86
N HIS A 8 78.38 54.18 -16.93
CA HIS A 8 78.70 55.26 -15.96
C HIS A 8 77.80 55.39 -14.71
N GLY A 9 78.26 55.44 -13.46
CA GLY A 9 79.59 55.61 -12.90
C GLY A 9 79.57 56.77 -11.90
N LEU A 10 79.65 56.50 -10.59
CA LEU A 10 80.26 57.39 -9.60
C LEU A 10 80.44 56.66 -8.26
N ARG A 11 81.70 56.62 -7.82
CA ARG A 11 82.19 56.14 -6.54
C ARG A 11 81.94 57.20 -5.46
N ALA A 12 81.52 56.77 -4.28
CA ALA A 12 81.85 57.46 -3.04
C ALA A 12 81.96 56.42 -1.91
N SER A 13 83.19 56.20 -1.46
CA SER A 13 83.56 55.37 -0.32
C SER A 13 83.57 56.21 0.96
N LEU A 14 82.88 55.77 2.01
CA LEU A 14 83.20 56.14 3.39
C LEU A 14 83.18 54.88 4.27
N PRO A 15 84.26 54.60 5.03
CA PRO A 15 84.28 53.50 5.97
C PRO A 15 83.91 54.01 7.37
N ILE A 16 82.95 53.37 8.04
CA ILE A 16 82.78 53.48 9.49
C ILE A 16 82.81 52.08 10.08
N LYS A 17 83.81 51.88 10.93
CA LYS A 17 84.07 50.70 11.76
C LYS A 17 83.12 50.70 12.95
N GLY A 18 82.76 49.48 13.39
CA GLY A 18 82.48 49.20 14.81
C GLY A 18 81.08 48.67 15.08
N GLY A 19 81.01 47.58 15.83
CA GLY A 19 79.79 47.24 16.58
C GLY A 19 79.24 45.84 16.34
N LEU A 20 79.84 44.87 17.01
CA LEU A 20 79.25 43.61 17.45
C LEU A 20 77.83 43.81 18.00
N LEU A 21 76.80 43.13 17.47
CA LEU A 21 75.63 42.72 18.26
C LEU A 21 74.84 41.60 17.55
N PHE A 22 74.83 40.43 18.18
CA PHE A 22 74.07 39.24 17.82
C PHE A 22 72.68 39.37 18.47
N PHE A 23 71.64 39.65 17.69
CA PHE A 23 70.24 39.63 18.15
C PHE A 23 69.47 38.62 17.31
N ILE A 24 69.28 37.42 17.87
CA ILE A 24 68.26 36.46 17.41
C ILE A 24 66.92 37.03 17.91
N LEU A 25 66.20 37.73 17.03
CA LEU A 25 64.79 38.04 17.26
C LEU A 25 63.98 36.82 16.79
N VAL A 26 63.58 35.96 17.73
CA VAL A 26 62.49 34.99 17.50
C VAL A 26 61.20 35.80 17.43
N SER A 27 60.89 36.31 16.24
CA SER A 27 59.56 36.81 15.93
C SER A 27 58.63 35.61 15.84
N ILE A 28 57.98 35.30 16.97
CA ILE A 28 56.78 34.46 17.02
C ILE A 28 55.77 35.12 16.08
N PHE A 29 55.64 34.57 14.87
CA PHE A 29 54.45 34.77 14.06
C PHE A 29 53.28 34.15 14.82
N ALA A 30 52.60 34.97 15.62
CA ALA A 30 51.22 34.71 16.00
C ALA A 30 50.37 34.85 14.73
N VAL A 31 50.43 33.84 13.87
CA VAL A 31 49.37 33.63 12.88
C VAL A 31 48.13 33.38 13.73
N PRO A 32 47.07 34.20 13.63
CA PRO A 32 45.81 33.81 14.23
C PRO A 32 45.46 32.46 13.59
N LEU A 33 45.48 31.39 14.39
CA LEU A 33 44.78 30.17 14.03
C LEU A 33 43.31 30.58 13.91
N THR A 34 42.93 31.04 12.73
CA THR A 34 41.54 30.97 12.30
C THR A 34 41.21 29.50 12.41
N THR A 35 40.42 29.14 13.41
CA THR A 35 39.84 27.81 13.54
C THR A 35 39.13 27.53 12.23
N VAL A 36 39.80 26.78 11.34
CA VAL A 36 39.16 26.24 10.14
C VAL A 36 38.03 25.39 10.69
N GLN A 37 36.79 25.80 10.40
CA GLN A 37 35.61 25.07 10.83
C GLN A 37 35.80 23.61 10.43
N ALA A 38 35.84 22.72 11.42
CA ALA A 38 36.08 21.30 11.19
C ALA A 38 35.03 20.81 10.18
N GLN A 39 35.49 20.27 9.05
CA GLN A 39 34.60 19.64 8.08
C GLN A 39 33.97 18.41 8.75
N ALA A 40 32.64 18.28 8.69
CA ALA A 40 31.96 17.10 9.21
C ALA A 40 32.49 15.84 8.49
N LEU A 41 32.71 14.76 9.25
CA LEU A 41 33.02 13.47 8.67
C LEU A 41 31.75 12.80 8.14
N ASN A 42 31.89 11.69 7.42
CA ASN A 42 30.76 10.82 7.09
C ASN A 42 30.59 9.76 8.19
N PHE A 43 29.34 9.42 8.49
CA PHE A 43 29.00 8.23 9.26
C PHE A 43 29.63 6.98 8.64
N THR A 44 29.98 5.99 9.47
CA THR A 44 30.46 4.69 8.99
C THR A 44 29.36 3.91 8.28
N GLN A 45 28.12 4.04 8.77
CA GLN A 45 26.91 3.54 8.14
C GLN A 45 25.77 4.52 8.44
N ALA A 46 24.89 4.77 7.46
CA ALA A 46 23.64 5.47 7.69
C ALA A 46 22.61 5.08 6.62
N TYR A 47 21.38 4.84 7.03
CA TYR A 47 20.26 4.66 6.12
C TYR A 47 18.95 5.08 6.80
N THR A 48 17.92 5.28 5.97
CA THR A 48 16.57 5.58 6.44
C THR A 48 15.58 4.69 5.71
N THR A 49 14.63 4.13 6.45
CA THR A 49 13.54 3.33 5.90
C THR A 49 12.20 3.98 6.20
N MET A 50 11.19 3.63 5.40
CA MET A 50 9.83 4.11 5.55
C MET A 50 8.87 2.94 5.75
N SER A 51 7.93 3.08 6.69
CA SER A 51 6.95 2.03 6.98
C SER A 51 5.90 1.84 5.88
N ASN A 52 5.72 2.85 5.03
CA ASN A 52 4.82 2.83 3.88
C ASN A 52 5.51 3.61 2.75
N SER A 53 5.79 2.96 1.63
CA SER A 53 6.44 3.58 0.47
C SER A 53 5.45 4.05 -0.59
N ARG A 54 4.15 3.96 -0.36
CA ARG A 54 3.17 4.41 -1.35
C ARG A 54 3.12 5.95 -1.39
N PHE A 55 3.13 6.54 -2.59
CA PHE A 55 2.81 7.96 -2.75
C PHE A 55 1.41 8.28 -2.24
N SER A 56 1.25 9.46 -1.66
CA SER A 56 -0.09 10.04 -1.49
C SER A 56 -0.69 10.44 -2.85
N TYR A 57 -1.98 10.68 -2.88
CA TYR A 57 -2.69 11.14 -4.07
C TYR A 57 -3.11 12.60 -3.90
N TYR A 58 -2.76 13.43 -4.89
CA TYR A 58 -3.23 14.82 -4.95
C TYR A 58 -3.58 15.25 -6.37
N ALA A 59 -4.87 15.50 -6.59
CA ALA A 59 -5.42 16.01 -7.83
C ALA A 59 -6.40 17.17 -7.54
N LYS A 60 -7.02 17.71 -8.59
CA LYS A 60 -8.13 18.66 -8.48
C LYS A 60 -9.32 18.18 -9.28
N VAL A 61 -10.52 18.56 -8.85
CA VAL A 61 -11.75 18.36 -9.61
C VAL A 61 -11.64 19.10 -10.94
N GLY A 62 -11.86 18.39 -12.06
CA GLY A 62 -11.70 18.92 -13.42
C GLY A 62 -12.93 19.68 -13.91
N THR A 63 -14.12 19.20 -13.55
CA THR A 63 -15.40 19.83 -13.90
C THR A 63 -16.33 19.79 -12.71
N THR A 64 -17.24 20.77 -12.61
CA THR A 64 -18.24 20.81 -11.55
C THR A 64 -18.96 19.47 -11.41
N THR A 65 -18.96 18.93 -10.19
CA THR A 65 -19.67 17.71 -9.84
C THR A 65 -20.88 18.08 -9.00
N SER A 66 -22.07 17.70 -9.45
CA SER A 66 -23.31 18.01 -8.74
C SER A 66 -23.37 17.31 -7.37
N ALA A 67 -24.08 17.93 -6.42
CA ALA A 67 -24.50 17.23 -5.21
C ALA A 67 -25.26 15.94 -5.58
N ASN A 68 -25.15 14.93 -4.72
CA ASN A 68 -25.66 13.57 -4.88
C ASN A 68 -25.01 12.73 -6.00
N ALA A 69 -24.01 13.26 -6.72
CA ALA A 69 -23.24 12.44 -7.64
C ALA A 69 -22.38 11.43 -6.87
N THR A 70 -22.05 10.31 -7.52
CA THR A 70 -21.09 9.30 -7.01
C THR A 70 -19.85 9.18 -7.87
N ASN A 71 -19.74 10.00 -8.91
CA ASN A 71 -18.61 10.01 -9.84
C ASN A 71 -18.03 11.42 -9.92
N VAL A 72 -16.72 11.51 -9.69
CA VAL A 72 -15.98 12.79 -9.71
C VAL A 72 -14.96 12.76 -10.84
N VAL A 73 -15.00 13.77 -11.70
CA VAL A 73 -14.03 13.96 -12.77
C VAL A 73 -12.85 14.78 -12.23
N ILE A 74 -11.62 14.29 -12.37
CA ILE A 74 -10.40 15.03 -12.02
C ILE A 74 -9.83 15.76 -13.24
N ALA A 75 -9.06 16.83 -12.99
CA ALA A 75 -8.29 17.52 -14.00
C ALA A 75 -7.13 16.64 -14.51
N SER A 76 -6.97 16.59 -15.83
CA SER A 76 -5.96 15.76 -16.51
C SER A 76 -4.58 16.42 -16.66
N SER A 77 -4.39 17.60 -16.09
CA SER A 77 -3.11 18.34 -16.10
C SER A 77 -3.04 19.33 -14.94
N GLY A 78 -1.83 19.83 -14.65
CA GLY A 78 -1.60 20.87 -13.66
C GLY A 78 -1.61 20.40 -12.20
N ASN A 79 -1.64 19.08 -11.97
CA ASN A 79 -1.57 18.48 -10.64
C ASN A 79 -0.41 17.48 -10.53
N PRO A 80 0.02 17.15 -9.31
CA PRO A 80 0.87 15.99 -9.01
C PRO A 80 0.30 14.69 -9.60
N ASP A 81 -0.97 14.39 -9.36
CA ASP A 81 -1.69 13.30 -10.01
C ASP A 81 -2.66 13.83 -11.07
N ASN A 82 -2.39 13.47 -12.33
CA ASN A 82 -3.21 13.86 -13.49
C ASN A 82 -4.09 12.70 -14.01
N ASN A 83 -4.08 11.57 -13.30
CA ASN A 83 -4.88 10.39 -13.59
C ASN A 83 -5.15 9.58 -12.33
N THR A 84 -6.04 8.60 -12.43
CA THR A 84 -6.46 7.72 -11.33
C THR A 84 -5.50 6.55 -11.06
N ALA A 85 -4.29 6.53 -11.63
CA ALA A 85 -3.41 5.37 -11.56
C ALA A 85 -2.79 5.13 -10.16
N ASN A 86 -2.79 6.13 -9.28
CA ASN A 86 -2.28 6.04 -7.91
C ASN A 86 -3.40 6.09 -6.85
N ILE A 87 -4.66 5.86 -7.26
CA ILE A 87 -5.80 5.75 -6.35
C ILE A 87 -6.61 4.48 -6.67
N PHE A 88 -7.01 3.75 -5.64
CA PHE A 88 -7.56 2.41 -5.76
C PHE A 88 -8.86 2.27 -4.96
N PRO A 89 -9.72 1.29 -5.32
CA PRO A 89 -10.84 0.92 -4.47
C PRO A 89 -10.43 0.70 -3.02
N ASN A 90 -11.27 1.18 -2.10
CA ASN A 90 -11.07 1.25 -0.64
C ASN A 90 -10.11 2.33 -0.13
N ASP A 91 -9.45 3.11 -1.00
CA ASP A 91 -8.77 4.31 -0.53
C ASP A 91 -9.77 5.31 0.05
N ILE A 92 -9.33 6.02 1.08
CA ILE A 92 -10.10 7.12 1.67
C ILE A 92 -9.61 8.42 1.05
N LEU A 93 -10.53 9.20 0.51
CA LEU A 93 -10.26 10.54 0.01
C LEU A 93 -11.18 11.57 0.66
N CYS A 94 -10.82 12.84 0.51
CA CYS A 94 -11.69 13.96 0.80
C CYS A 94 -11.62 14.99 -0.34
N PHE A 95 -12.63 15.87 -0.36
CA PHE A 95 -12.66 17.03 -1.22
C PHE A 95 -12.47 18.28 -0.37
N ASN A 96 -11.50 19.10 -0.71
CA ASN A 96 -11.10 20.22 0.15
C ASN A 96 -11.03 21.53 -0.64
N ASN A 97 -11.81 22.53 -0.21
CA ASN A 97 -11.84 23.86 -0.80
C ASN A 97 -12.21 24.93 0.25
N PRO A 98 -11.33 25.91 0.56
CA PRO A 98 -9.97 26.04 0.04
C PRO A 98 -9.08 24.91 0.56
N ALA A 99 -8.14 24.46 -0.27
CA ALA A 99 -7.24 23.37 0.06
C ALA A 99 -6.39 23.73 1.29
N SER A 100 -6.77 23.22 2.46
CA SER A 100 -6.09 23.45 3.74
C SER A 100 -6.42 22.36 4.77
N ASN A 101 -5.47 21.98 5.60
CA ASN A 101 -5.59 20.93 6.62
C ASN A 101 -5.88 19.51 6.07
N GLY A 102 -5.50 19.22 4.83
CA GLY A 102 -5.67 17.89 4.24
C GLY A 102 -7.10 17.36 4.28
N CYS A 103 -7.28 16.14 4.79
CA CYS A 103 -8.60 15.57 5.08
C CYS A 103 -9.04 15.73 6.54
N SER A 104 -8.27 16.46 7.35
CA SER A 104 -8.69 16.72 8.73
C SER A 104 -9.91 17.62 8.72
N SER A 105 -10.96 17.20 9.43
CA SER A 105 -12.24 17.93 9.53
C SER A 105 -13.02 18.05 8.21
N GLN A 106 -12.65 17.27 7.20
CA GLN A 106 -13.39 17.16 5.94
C GLN A 106 -14.27 15.91 5.95
N THR A 107 -15.37 15.95 5.19
CA THR A 107 -16.10 14.72 4.86
C THR A 107 -15.20 13.82 4.03
N THR A 108 -15.11 12.55 4.43
CA THR A 108 -14.32 11.55 3.74
C THR A 108 -15.22 10.60 2.96
N TYR A 109 -14.68 10.09 1.86
CA TYR A 109 -15.33 9.19 0.93
C TYR A 109 -14.42 8.00 0.68
N THR A 110 -15.01 6.82 0.52
CA THR A 110 -14.27 5.64 0.08
C THR A 110 -14.35 5.53 -1.43
N VAL A 111 -13.22 5.30 -2.08
CA VAL A 111 -13.16 5.01 -3.52
C VAL A 111 -13.82 3.66 -3.77
N ALA A 112 -14.84 3.65 -4.62
CA ALA A 112 -15.51 2.45 -5.08
C ALA A 112 -14.86 1.89 -6.35
N SER A 113 -14.48 2.77 -7.28
CA SER A 113 -13.94 2.38 -8.59
C SER A 113 -13.19 3.53 -9.26
N THR A 114 -12.39 3.20 -10.28
CA THR A 114 -11.71 4.15 -11.16
C THR A 114 -12.10 3.86 -12.62
N PRO A 115 -13.35 4.17 -13.02
CA PRO A 115 -13.92 3.70 -14.29
C PRO A 115 -13.19 4.22 -15.53
N THR A 116 -12.47 5.35 -15.41
CA THR A 116 -11.58 5.85 -16.46
C THR A 116 -10.31 6.40 -15.81
N SER A 117 -9.34 6.80 -16.64
CA SER A 117 -8.11 7.44 -16.18
C SER A 117 -8.34 8.78 -15.48
N THR A 118 -9.53 9.39 -15.54
CA THR A 118 -9.83 10.69 -14.92
C THR A 118 -11.13 10.71 -14.14
N GLN A 119 -11.69 9.54 -13.80
CA GLN A 119 -12.95 9.44 -13.05
C GLN A 119 -12.76 8.57 -11.82
N ILE A 120 -13.25 9.08 -10.69
CA ILE A 120 -13.23 8.39 -9.40
C ILE A 120 -14.69 8.18 -8.99
N GLY A 121 -15.08 6.90 -8.88
CA GLY A 121 -16.33 6.49 -8.25
C GLY A 121 -16.15 6.43 -6.73
N VAL A 122 -17.11 6.96 -5.98
CA VAL A 122 -17.15 6.91 -4.50
C VAL A 122 -18.36 6.10 -4.01
N THR A 123 -18.25 5.49 -2.84
CA THR A 123 -19.30 4.61 -2.27
C THR A 123 -20.53 5.37 -1.77
N SER A 124 -20.36 6.63 -1.37
CA SER A 124 -21.43 7.50 -0.88
C SER A 124 -21.59 8.72 -1.78
N ALA A 125 -22.82 9.22 -1.86
CA ALA A 125 -23.14 10.38 -2.67
C ALA A 125 -22.44 11.63 -2.11
N ILE A 126 -21.90 12.47 -3.00
CA ILE A 126 -21.29 13.74 -2.63
C ILE A 126 -22.36 14.65 -2.00
N ALA A 127 -22.09 15.19 -0.82
CA ALA A 127 -23.07 15.97 -0.06
C ALA A 127 -23.33 17.33 -0.72
N ASP A 128 -22.25 18.05 -1.01
CA ASP A 128 -22.29 19.39 -1.59
C ASP A 128 -21.61 19.40 -2.96
N ALA A 129 -22.14 20.20 -3.89
CA ALA A 129 -21.58 20.28 -5.23
C ALA A 129 -20.10 20.71 -5.19
N LEU A 130 -19.25 19.97 -5.90
CA LEU A 130 -17.82 20.28 -6.01
C LEU A 130 -17.60 21.18 -7.22
N THR A 131 -16.91 22.29 -7.01
CA THR A 131 -16.47 23.17 -8.10
C THR A 131 -15.15 22.68 -8.72
N ALA A 132 -14.92 23.01 -9.99
CA ALA A 132 -13.63 22.76 -10.62
C ALA A 132 -12.51 23.46 -9.83
N GLY A 133 -11.38 22.77 -9.64
CA GLY A 133 -10.26 23.24 -8.84
C GLY A 133 -10.28 22.82 -7.37
N THR A 134 -11.40 22.31 -6.85
CA THR A 134 -11.45 21.69 -5.51
C THR A 134 -10.42 20.58 -5.40
N ALA A 135 -9.64 20.55 -4.32
CA ALA A 135 -8.62 19.54 -4.14
C ALA A 135 -9.25 18.16 -3.91
N VAL A 136 -8.64 17.13 -4.50
CA VAL A 136 -8.95 15.72 -4.28
C VAL A 136 -7.72 15.11 -3.59
N VAL A 137 -7.87 14.76 -2.32
CA VAL A 137 -6.76 14.38 -1.46
C VAL A 137 -6.98 12.97 -0.93
N SER A 138 -5.98 12.09 -1.07
CA SER A 138 -5.88 10.84 -0.31
C SER A 138 -4.46 10.72 0.24
N THR A 139 -4.32 10.69 1.56
CA THR A 139 -3.00 10.70 2.19
C THR A 139 -2.50 9.28 2.43
N GLN A 140 -1.23 9.06 2.11
CA GLN A 140 -0.45 7.92 2.57
C GLN A 140 0.57 8.45 3.56
N SER A 141 0.68 7.83 4.73
CA SER A 141 1.61 8.31 5.77
C SER A 141 2.60 7.24 6.18
N ALA A 142 3.83 7.66 6.48
CA ALA A 142 4.92 6.76 6.86
C ALA A 142 5.64 7.20 8.14
N ARG A 143 6.12 6.21 8.89
CA ARG A 143 7.14 6.40 9.90
C ARG A 143 8.51 6.34 9.23
N LEU A 144 9.41 7.21 9.64
CA LEU A 144 10.80 7.20 9.17
C LEU A 144 11.69 6.58 10.24
N THR A 145 12.34 5.47 9.92
CA THR A 145 13.33 4.84 10.81
C THR A 145 14.72 5.19 10.32
N VAL A 146 15.49 5.88 11.15
CA VAL A 146 16.87 6.27 10.84
C VAL A 146 17.82 5.37 11.61
N THR A 147 18.77 4.75 10.93
CA THR A 147 19.81 3.94 11.56
C THR A 147 21.17 4.45 11.11
N PHE A 148 22.11 4.59 12.06
CA PHE A 148 23.42 5.16 11.78
C PHE A 148 24.50 4.69 12.76
N THR A 149 25.76 4.86 12.36
CA THR A 149 26.95 4.58 13.17
C THR A 149 27.90 5.79 13.05
N PRO A 150 28.00 6.64 14.08
CA PRO A 150 28.83 7.83 14.03
C PRO A 150 30.30 7.45 13.95
N ARG A 151 31.08 8.22 13.20
CA ARG A 151 32.54 8.04 13.15
C ARG A 151 33.21 8.84 14.27
N THR A 152 32.58 9.94 14.67
CA THR A 152 33.07 10.79 15.75
C THR A 152 32.17 10.65 16.97
N SER A 153 32.74 10.56 18.17
CA SER A 153 31.94 10.54 19.39
C SER A 153 31.24 11.89 19.58
N VAL A 154 29.97 11.86 19.95
CA VAL A 154 29.19 13.07 20.23
C VAL A 154 28.94 13.13 21.73
N PRO A 155 29.38 14.19 22.44
CA PRO A 155 29.20 14.27 23.88
C PRO A 155 27.73 14.42 24.29
N SER A 156 27.44 14.17 25.58
CA SER A 156 26.16 14.60 26.17
C SER A 156 26.00 16.13 26.02
N GLY A 157 24.79 16.58 25.77
CA GLY A 157 24.49 17.96 25.40
C GLY A 157 24.68 18.27 23.91
N GLY A 158 25.27 17.35 23.12
CA GLY A 158 25.28 17.43 21.66
C GLY A 158 23.92 17.12 21.03
N TYR A 159 23.88 17.08 19.70
CA TYR A 159 22.63 16.97 18.95
C TYR A 159 22.67 15.93 17.83
N ILE A 160 21.49 15.41 17.51
CA ILE A 160 21.20 14.78 16.22
C ILE A 160 20.22 15.70 15.49
N ARG A 161 20.59 16.12 14.28
CA ARG A 161 19.75 16.91 13.37
C ARG A 161 19.33 16.05 12.18
N LEU A 162 18.03 16.02 11.92
CA LEU A 162 17.45 15.39 10.74
C LEU A 162 16.74 16.46 9.92
N SER A 163 17.13 16.66 8.67
CA SER A 163 16.43 17.54 7.73
C SER A 163 15.76 16.68 6.66
N ILE A 164 14.43 16.71 6.65
CA ILE A 164 13.59 15.89 5.78
C ILE A 164 13.02 16.79 4.69
N ALA A 165 13.18 16.42 3.43
CA ALA A 165 12.68 17.22 2.30
C ALA A 165 11.21 17.58 2.49
N SER A 166 10.86 18.84 2.22
CA SER A 166 9.51 19.39 2.28
C SER A 166 9.30 20.37 1.13
N ALA A 167 8.06 20.79 0.87
CA ALA A 167 7.82 21.86 -0.09
C ALA A 167 8.39 23.21 0.37
N THR A 168 8.55 24.13 -0.58
CA THR A 168 9.01 25.51 -0.30
C THR A 168 7.90 26.39 0.31
N SER A 169 6.65 25.95 0.21
CA SER A 169 5.46 26.58 0.78
C SER A 169 4.49 25.47 1.16
N ASN A 170 3.56 25.72 2.09
CA ASN A 170 2.53 24.76 2.49
C ASN A 170 3.03 23.42 3.04
N TYR A 171 4.30 23.34 3.44
CA TYR A 171 5.01 22.15 3.96
C TYR A 171 4.45 21.53 5.27
N SER A 172 3.31 22.04 5.76
CA SER A 172 2.61 21.60 6.97
C SER A 172 1.14 21.99 6.90
N ASP A 173 0.49 21.80 5.75
CA ASP A 173 -0.93 22.08 5.55
C ASP A 173 -1.78 20.79 5.46
N GLY A 174 -1.18 19.61 5.66
CA GLY A 174 -1.86 18.33 5.59
C GLY A 174 -2.19 17.87 4.18
N ILE A 175 -1.78 18.59 3.14
CA ILE A 175 -1.95 18.22 1.74
C ILE A 175 -0.63 17.60 1.24
N PRO A 176 -0.69 16.49 0.49
CA PRO A 176 0.50 15.94 -0.12
C PRO A 176 1.19 16.90 -1.10
N ASP A 177 2.46 17.20 -0.83
CA ASP A 177 3.31 17.96 -1.72
C ASP A 177 4.04 17.07 -2.73
N ASN A 178 4.39 17.60 -3.90
CA ASN A 178 5.15 16.87 -4.93
C ASN A 178 6.68 17.02 -4.80
N THR A 179 7.16 17.73 -3.79
CA THR A 179 8.59 18.03 -3.59
C THR A 179 9.13 17.57 -2.23
N GLY A 180 8.27 17.06 -1.34
CA GLY A 180 8.68 16.54 -0.05
C GLY A 180 7.53 16.07 0.81
N PHE A 181 7.88 15.75 2.06
CA PHE A 181 6.94 15.27 3.07
C PHE A 181 6.24 16.44 3.74
N ASP A 182 4.94 16.26 3.99
CA ASP A 182 4.14 17.17 4.81
C ASP A 182 4.07 16.65 6.26
N VAL A 183 4.19 17.56 7.23
CA VAL A 183 4.24 17.24 8.67
C VAL A 183 2.90 16.76 9.21
N ASN A 184 1.78 17.19 8.62
CA ASN A 184 0.44 16.94 9.11
C ASN A 184 0.28 17.33 10.60
N LYS A 185 0.00 16.35 11.48
CA LYS A 185 -0.17 16.54 12.93
C LYS A 185 1.04 16.03 13.73
N LEU A 186 2.16 15.76 13.07
CA LEU A 186 3.36 15.28 13.75
C LEU A 186 3.82 16.32 14.79
N THR A 187 4.06 15.85 16.01
CA THR A 187 4.59 16.66 17.11
C THR A 187 5.92 16.09 17.62
N THR A 188 6.58 16.82 18.52
CA THR A 188 7.81 16.33 19.17
C THR A 188 7.59 15.07 20.01
N GLY A 189 6.35 14.83 20.47
CA GLY A 189 5.97 13.61 21.19
C GLY A 189 6.02 12.35 20.32
N ASN A 190 5.98 12.50 18.99
CA ASN A 190 6.02 11.37 18.05
C ASN A 190 7.45 11.00 17.61
N ILE A 191 8.48 11.58 18.24
CA ILE A 191 9.89 11.25 17.99
C ILE A 191 10.33 10.24 19.04
N ASN A 192 10.33 8.97 18.66
CA ASN A 192 10.59 7.83 19.53
C ASN A 192 12.01 7.28 19.30
N THR A 193 12.77 7.08 20.37
CA THR A 193 14.10 6.47 20.32
C THR A 193 13.99 4.97 20.57
N TYR A 194 14.53 4.15 19.66
CA TYR A 194 14.56 2.69 19.81
C TYR A 194 15.99 2.17 19.71
N VAL A 195 16.28 1.05 20.37
CA VAL A 195 17.64 0.55 20.58
C VAL A 195 17.78 -0.89 20.14
N THR A 196 18.93 -1.23 19.58
CA THR A 196 19.55 -2.56 19.78
C THR A 196 21.08 -2.47 19.58
N PRO A 197 21.97 -2.72 20.58
CA PRO A 197 21.72 -3.09 21.97
C PRO A 197 21.99 -2.01 23.05
N THR A 198 22.45 -0.79 22.74
CA THR A 198 22.55 0.31 23.74
C THR A 198 22.28 1.68 23.10
N GLY A 199 21.21 2.34 23.55
CA GLY A 199 20.68 3.55 22.93
C GLY A 199 21.25 4.80 23.52
N PHE A 200 21.07 5.89 22.79
CA PHE A 200 21.20 7.20 23.38
C PHE A 200 19.89 7.60 24.05
N THR A 201 20.00 8.34 25.14
CA THR A 201 18.87 9.05 25.75
C THR A 201 18.85 10.46 25.18
N LYS A 202 17.67 10.93 24.78
CA LYS A 202 17.43 12.34 24.44
C LYS A 202 16.84 13.08 25.64
N SER A 203 17.24 14.32 25.87
CA SER A 203 16.63 15.20 26.87
C SER A 203 15.45 15.99 26.31
N ALA A 204 15.53 16.37 25.04
CA ALA A 204 14.50 17.16 24.37
C ALA A 204 14.49 16.88 22.86
N SER A 205 13.39 17.26 22.20
CA SER A 205 13.33 17.31 20.74
C SER A 205 12.57 18.55 20.31
N THR A 206 13.02 19.15 19.21
CA THR A 206 12.26 20.18 18.51
C THR A 206 11.90 19.68 17.11
N LEU A 207 10.78 20.21 16.60
CA LEU A 207 10.34 20.02 15.24
C LEU A 207 10.07 21.41 14.68
N THR A 208 10.78 21.78 13.63
CA THR A 208 10.68 23.07 12.97
C THR A 208 10.27 22.86 11.53
N TYR A 209 9.19 23.51 11.14
CA TYR A 209 8.66 23.47 9.78
C TYR A 209 9.36 24.54 8.94
N GLY A 210 9.90 24.14 7.79
CA GLY A 210 10.73 25.01 6.98
C GLY A 210 10.52 24.80 5.49
N SER A 211 10.73 25.88 4.74
CA SER A 211 10.79 25.84 3.28
C SER A 211 11.93 24.92 2.83
N GLY A 212 11.59 23.85 2.12
CA GLY A 212 12.55 22.89 1.56
C GLY A 212 12.99 21.79 2.52
N TYR A 213 12.99 22.04 3.84
CA TYR A 213 13.21 21.01 4.84
C TYR A 213 12.39 21.22 6.12
N ASN A 214 11.71 20.16 6.55
CA ASN A 214 11.28 19.98 7.92
C ASN A 214 12.46 19.49 8.77
N VAL A 215 12.74 20.14 9.89
CA VAL A 215 13.93 19.87 10.71
C VAL A 215 13.54 19.33 12.07
N ILE A 216 14.10 18.19 12.42
CA ILE A 216 14.05 17.62 13.76
C ILE A 216 15.42 17.79 14.40
N LEU A 217 15.45 18.35 15.61
CA LEU A 217 16.66 18.42 16.43
C LEU A 217 16.42 17.65 17.72
N MET A 218 17.27 16.68 18.02
CA MET A 218 17.25 15.92 19.27
C MET A 218 18.47 16.28 20.11
N THR A 219 18.24 16.78 21.32
CA THR A 219 19.31 17.04 22.29
C THR A 219 19.63 15.76 23.04
N LEU A 220 20.90 15.40 23.11
CA LEU A 220 21.39 14.19 23.76
C LEU A 220 21.58 14.42 25.26
N SER A 221 21.12 13.51 26.11
CA SER A 221 21.49 13.44 27.53
C SER A 221 22.57 12.40 27.83
N SER A 222 22.82 11.49 26.89
CA SER A 222 23.96 10.56 26.90
C SER A 222 24.81 10.74 25.63
N ALA A 223 26.11 10.53 25.73
CA ALA A 223 27.00 10.58 24.58
C ALA A 223 26.67 9.50 23.52
N LEU A 224 26.96 9.79 22.26
CA LEU A 224 27.10 8.80 21.19
C LEU A 224 28.57 8.38 21.11
N THR A 225 28.81 7.08 21.19
CA THR A 225 30.15 6.50 21.06
C THR A 225 30.44 6.24 19.58
N ALA A 226 31.62 6.65 19.13
CA ALA A 226 32.09 6.34 17.77
C ALA A 226 32.05 4.81 17.52
N GLY A 227 31.58 4.40 16.35
CA GLY A 227 31.52 3.00 15.95
C GLY A 227 30.36 2.19 16.52
N SER A 228 29.51 2.77 17.39
CA SER A 228 28.28 2.13 17.88
C SER A 228 27.08 2.38 16.97
N SER A 229 26.21 1.39 16.78
CA SER A 229 25.01 1.55 15.96
C SER A 229 23.84 2.10 16.78
N TYR A 230 23.14 3.08 16.21
CA TYR A 230 22.00 3.76 16.81
C TYR A 230 20.81 3.81 15.86
N SER A 231 19.60 3.83 16.42
CA SER A 231 18.37 3.96 15.65
C SER A 231 17.37 4.88 16.35
N PHE A 232 16.48 5.51 15.59
CA PHE A 232 15.31 6.20 16.11
C PHE A 232 14.22 6.24 15.04
N VAL A 233 12.98 6.44 15.48
CA VAL A 233 11.82 6.49 14.60
C VAL A 233 11.08 7.80 14.79
N VAL A 234 10.73 8.43 13.67
CA VAL A 234 9.83 9.57 13.63
C VAL A 234 8.46 9.12 13.15
N GLY A 235 7.42 9.45 13.93
CA GLY A 235 6.03 9.12 13.64
C GLY A 235 5.47 8.07 14.59
N ASP A 236 4.17 8.20 14.88
CA ASP A 236 3.43 7.34 15.81
C ASP A 236 3.28 5.90 15.28
N ALA A 237 3.39 4.92 16.19
CA ALA A 237 3.28 3.51 15.83
C ALA A 237 1.86 3.08 15.46
N SER A 238 0.84 3.72 16.04
CA SER A 238 -0.58 3.37 15.92
C SER A 238 -1.41 4.40 15.15
N ASP A 239 -1.12 5.69 15.33
CA ASP A 239 -1.88 6.77 14.73
C ASP A 239 -1.22 7.24 13.42
N THR A 240 -1.88 6.96 12.29
CA THR A 240 -1.40 7.36 10.95
C THR A 240 -1.48 8.86 10.72
N THR A 241 -2.26 9.60 11.50
CA THR A 241 -2.37 11.06 11.41
C THR A 241 -1.19 11.76 12.08
N SER A 242 -0.51 11.09 13.01
CA SER A 242 0.69 11.56 13.70
C SER A 242 1.98 11.04 13.05
N ARG A 243 2.01 11.01 11.71
CA ARG A 243 3.12 10.58 10.85
C ARG A 243 3.31 11.61 9.74
N PHE A 244 4.48 11.60 9.10
CA PHE A 244 4.65 12.37 7.86
C PHE A 244 3.70 11.85 6.79
N ILE A 245 3.04 12.76 6.09
CA ILE A 245 2.36 12.47 4.84
C ILE A 245 3.44 12.29 3.77
N ASN A 246 3.38 11.15 3.08
CA ASN A 246 4.24 10.87 1.95
C ASN A 246 3.95 11.88 0.83
N PRO A 247 4.98 12.26 0.06
CA PRO A 247 4.78 13.12 -1.11
C PRO A 247 3.69 12.58 -2.05
N ALA A 248 3.07 13.47 -2.81
CA ALA A 248 2.47 13.10 -4.08
C ALA A 248 3.59 12.89 -5.13
N PRO A 249 3.33 12.20 -6.24
CA PRO A 249 4.30 12.03 -7.31
C PRO A 249 4.82 13.39 -7.82
N ALA A 250 6.05 13.45 -8.33
CA ALA A 250 6.69 14.68 -8.84
C ALA A 250 6.05 15.27 -10.13
N GLY A 251 4.72 15.39 -10.17
CA GLY A 251 3.93 15.95 -11.26
C GLY A 251 4.28 15.33 -12.61
N SER A 252 4.49 16.19 -13.60
CA SER A 252 4.79 15.79 -14.97
C SER A 252 6.17 15.13 -15.17
N THR A 253 7.05 15.14 -14.15
CA THR A 253 8.38 14.52 -14.23
C THR A 253 8.43 13.09 -13.69
N HIS A 254 7.40 12.68 -12.96
CA HIS A 254 7.30 11.34 -12.44
C HIS A 254 6.91 10.34 -13.56
N THR A 255 7.57 9.19 -13.57
CA THR A 255 7.23 8.06 -14.46
C THR A 255 6.64 6.94 -13.63
N ARG A 256 5.41 6.53 -13.96
CA ARG A 256 4.70 5.48 -13.22
C ARG A 256 5.52 4.19 -13.13
N GLY A 257 5.52 3.58 -11.95
CA GLY A 257 6.29 2.38 -11.64
C GLY A 257 7.78 2.63 -11.36
N ILE A 258 8.24 3.88 -11.43
CA ILE A 258 9.59 4.29 -11.05
C ILE A 258 9.50 5.11 -9.78
N ALA A 259 10.25 4.72 -8.75
CA ALA A 259 10.25 5.44 -7.49
C ALA A 259 10.91 6.83 -7.61
N ASP A 260 10.35 7.83 -6.93
CA ASP A 260 11.01 9.14 -6.79
C ASP A 260 11.88 9.13 -5.53
N SER A 261 13.05 9.79 -5.56
CA SER A 261 13.99 9.78 -4.43
C SER A 261 13.95 11.09 -3.64
N TYR A 262 13.72 10.99 -2.33
CA TYR A 262 13.70 12.13 -1.41
C TYR A 262 14.88 12.06 -0.45
N SER A 263 15.58 13.19 -0.32
CA SER A 263 16.78 13.28 0.52
C SER A 263 16.40 13.53 1.98
N ILE A 264 17.13 12.87 2.87
CA ILE A 264 17.06 13.07 4.31
C ILE A 264 18.50 13.32 4.77
N ILE A 265 18.76 14.53 5.26
CA ILE A 265 20.09 14.91 5.76
C ILE A 265 20.16 14.50 7.22
N LEU A 266 21.08 13.60 7.54
CA LEU A 266 21.41 13.23 8.91
C LEU A 266 22.71 13.92 9.30
N GLN A 267 22.70 14.58 10.45
CA GLN A 267 23.87 15.25 11.01
C GLN A 267 23.95 15.06 12.51
N THR A 268 25.14 14.87 13.05
CA THR A 268 25.42 14.99 14.50
C THR A 268 26.22 16.25 14.77
N GLU A 269 26.02 16.84 15.94
CA GLU A 269 26.67 18.09 16.37
C GLU A 269 27.17 17.95 17.82
N ASP A 270 28.27 18.61 18.15
CA ASP A 270 28.69 18.76 19.55
C ASP A 270 27.79 19.76 20.30
N SER A 271 28.07 19.98 21.59
CA SER A 271 27.31 20.92 22.44
C SER A 271 27.45 22.39 22.03
N SER A 272 28.33 22.71 21.08
CA SER A 272 28.54 24.05 20.54
C SER A 272 27.98 24.18 19.11
N ASN A 273 27.16 23.22 18.66
CA ASN A 273 26.57 23.14 17.33
C ASN A 273 27.59 22.94 16.20
N ASN A 274 28.80 22.45 16.49
CA ASN A 274 29.76 22.11 15.44
C ASN A 274 29.43 20.73 14.87
N PRO A 275 29.22 20.62 13.54
CA PRO A 275 28.97 19.33 12.89
C PRO A 275 30.11 18.33 13.14
N GLN A 276 29.76 17.11 13.54
CA GLN A 276 30.70 16.01 13.79
C GLN A 276 30.66 15.00 12.63
N ASP A 277 29.47 14.47 12.34
CA ASP A 277 29.20 13.61 11.20
C ASP A 277 28.02 14.16 10.40
N LYS A 278 28.05 14.04 9.06
CA LYS A 278 26.98 14.43 8.16
C LYS A 278 26.89 13.48 6.97
N THR A 279 25.68 13.11 6.58
CA THR A 279 25.43 12.38 5.33
C THR A 279 24.02 12.63 4.82
N ILE A 280 23.75 12.24 3.57
CA ILE A 280 22.43 12.26 2.97
C ILE A 280 21.97 10.82 2.77
N THR A 281 20.94 10.41 3.50
CA THR A 281 20.21 9.18 3.22
C THR A 281 19.05 9.49 2.26
N LYS A 282 18.47 8.46 1.65
CA LYS A 282 17.33 8.62 0.75
C LYS A 282 16.25 7.60 1.07
N VAL A 283 15.00 8.02 0.87
CA VAL A 283 13.83 7.15 0.81
C VAL A 283 13.18 7.32 -0.55
N ALA A 284 12.52 6.27 -1.03
CA ALA A 284 11.99 6.25 -2.39
C ALA A 284 10.53 5.74 -2.40
N PRO A 285 9.54 6.64 -2.28
CA PRO A 285 8.16 6.28 -2.52
C PRO A 285 7.96 5.84 -3.99
N VAL A 286 7.02 4.94 -4.20
CA VAL A 286 6.66 4.36 -5.50
C VAL A 286 5.14 4.23 -5.60
N ASP A 287 4.60 4.18 -6.82
CA ASP A 287 3.18 3.94 -7.03
C ASP A 287 2.75 2.61 -6.39
N GLY A 288 1.53 2.58 -5.86
CA GLY A 288 0.94 1.31 -5.44
C GLY A 288 0.55 0.44 -6.63
N VAL A 289 0.27 -0.83 -6.35
CA VAL A 289 -0.21 -1.79 -7.35
C VAL A 289 -1.60 -2.25 -6.95
N PHE A 290 -2.56 -2.05 -7.84
CA PHE A 290 -3.89 -2.63 -7.69
C PHE A 290 -3.96 -3.99 -8.37
N VAL A 291 -4.29 -5.02 -7.60
CA VAL A 291 -4.47 -6.39 -8.08
C VAL A 291 -5.93 -6.75 -7.88
N SER A 292 -6.60 -7.13 -8.95
CA SER A 292 -7.99 -7.61 -8.93
C SER A 292 -8.16 -8.83 -9.81
N ALA A 293 -9.17 -9.63 -9.51
CA ALA A 293 -9.60 -10.77 -10.29
C ALA A 293 -11.12 -10.87 -10.26
N THR A 294 -11.72 -11.20 -11.40
CA THR A 294 -13.12 -11.62 -11.47
C THR A 294 -13.14 -13.14 -11.47
N VAL A 295 -13.86 -13.73 -10.51
CA VAL A 295 -14.09 -15.18 -10.47
C VAL A 295 -15.54 -15.41 -10.88
N GLU A 296 -15.73 -15.96 -12.07
CA GLU A 296 -17.06 -16.31 -12.57
C GLU A 296 -17.64 -17.49 -11.79
N GLU A 297 -18.96 -17.47 -11.58
CA GLU A 297 -19.68 -18.63 -11.02
C GLU A 297 -19.82 -19.73 -12.08
N THR A 298 -19.68 -20.99 -11.65
CA THR A 298 -19.73 -22.17 -12.50
C THR A 298 -20.67 -23.21 -11.90
N ILE A 299 -21.39 -23.94 -12.75
CA ILE A 299 -22.19 -25.10 -12.37
C ILE A 299 -22.01 -26.20 -13.42
N SER A 300 -21.72 -27.42 -12.98
CA SER A 300 -21.63 -28.62 -13.81
C SER A 300 -22.58 -29.68 -13.26
N TYR A 301 -23.28 -30.39 -14.15
CA TYR A 301 -24.24 -31.45 -13.80
C TYR A 301 -24.03 -32.66 -14.71
N THR A 302 -23.93 -33.84 -14.09
CA THR A 302 -23.80 -35.12 -14.82
C THR A 302 -24.71 -36.18 -14.22
N ILE A 303 -25.20 -37.07 -15.09
CA ILE A 303 -25.95 -38.27 -14.73
C ILE A 303 -25.11 -39.48 -15.13
N ALA A 304 -24.96 -40.44 -14.22
CA ALA A 304 -24.28 -41.70 -14.47
C ALA A 304 -25.18 -42.88 -14.13
N GLY A 305 -25.00 -43.99 -14.84
CA GLY A 305 -25.68 -45.24 -14.53
C GLY A 305 -25.17 -45.89 -13.26
N VAL A 306 -25.99 -46.74 -12.66
CA VAL A 306 -25.64 -47.57 -11.50
C VAL A 306 -25.83 -49.04 -11.88
N SER A 307 -24.83 -49.87 -11.58
CA SER A 307 -24.85 -51.31 -11.83
C SER A 307 -25.88 -52.04 -10.95
N THR A 308 -26.31 -53.23 -11.38
CA THR A 308 -27.05 -54.17 -10.51
C THR A 308 -26.29 -54.51 -9.23
N SER A 309 -27.01 -54.97 -8.21
CA SER A 309 -26.47 -55.39 -6.92
C SER A 309 -25.76 -54.26 -6.15
N THR A 310 -26.10 -53.01 -6.45
CA THR A 310 -25.58 -51.82 -5.77
C THR A 310 -26.63 -51.28 -4.80
N SER A 311 -26.21 -50.88 -3.60
CA SER A 311 -27.11 -50.19 -2.66
C SER A 311 -27.25 -48.71 -3.04
N ALA A 312 -28.48 -48.26 -3.28
CA ALA A 312 -28.82 -46.87 -3.61
C ALA A 312 -30.16 -46.52 -2.98
N CYS A 313 -30.25 -45.35 -2.32
CA CYS A 313 -31.49 -44.86 -1.68
C CYS A 313 -32.19 -45.88 -0.75
N GLY A 314 -31.42 -46.74 -0.08
CA GLY A 314 -31.95 -47.77 0.82
C GLY A 314 -32.42 -49.07 0.14
N ALA A 315 -32.32 -49.19 -1.18
CA ALA A 315 -32.67 -50.38 -1.95
C ALA A 315 -31.43 -50.98 -2.66
N THR A 316 -31.46 -52.29 -2.92
CA THR A 316 -30.47 -52.93 -3.79
C THR A 316 -30.99 -52.94 -5.22
N THR A 317 -30.21 -52.42 -6.17
CA THR A 317 -30.57 -52.40 -7.59
C THR A 317 -30.62 -53.80 -8.19
N SER A 318 -31.61 -54.07 -9.04
CA SER A 318 -31.73 -55.28 -9.85
C SER A 318 -31.64 -54.99 -11.35
N VAL A 319 -31.51 -53.71 -11.73
CA VAL A 319 -31.33 -53.24 -13.11
C VAL A 319 -30.05 -52.40 -13.21
N THR A 320 -29.20 -52.69 -14.19
CA THR A 320 -28.06 -51.83 -14.54
C THR A 320 -28.55 -50.70 -15.44
N THR A 321 -28.31 -49.45 -15.07
CA THR A 321 -28.71 -48.27 -15.85
C THR A 321 -27.51 -47.64 -16.59
N THR A 322 -27.81 -46.74 -17.53
CA THR A 322 -26.84 -45.78 -18.09
C THR A 322 -27.29 -44.35 -17.74
N ALA A 323 -26.59 -43.33 -18.21
CA ALA A 323 -27.02 -41.94 -18.06
C ALA A 323 -28.40 -41.66 -18.71
N THR A 324 -28.79 -42.44 -19.72
CA THR A 324 -29.95 -42.16 -20.57
C THR A 324 -30.92 -43.33 -20.71
N THR A 325 -30.72 -44.43 -19.97
CA THR A 325 -31.51 -45.66 -20.17
C THR A 325 -31.65 -46.44 -18.87
N VAL A 326 -32.87 -46.92 -18.61
CA VAL A 326 -33.22 -47.87 -17.54
C VAL A 326 -33.78 -49.15 -18.20
N PRO A 327 -32.92 -50.13 -18.54
CA PRO A 327 -33.32 -51.31 -19.30
C PRO A 327 -33.86 -52.41 -18.37
N PHE A 328 -35.14 -52.34 -18.00
CA PHE A 328 -35.80 -53.35 -17.15
C PHE A 328 -35.78 -54.78 -17.72
N GLY A 329 -35.59 -54.92 -19.04
CA GLY A 329 -35.60 -56.23 -19.71
C GLY A 329 -36.96 -56.91 -19.64
N SER A 330 -36.96 -58.24 -19.69
CA SER A 330 -38.19 -59.03 -19.55
C SER A 330 -38.60 -59.17 -18.08
N ILE A 331 -39.78 -58.67 -17.75
CA ILE A 331 -40.41 -58.87 -16.43
C ILE A 331 -41.11 -60.22 -16.41
N VAL A 332 -40.62 -61.15 -15.59
CA VAL A 332 -41.10 -62.54 -15.54
C VAL A 332 -41.83 -62.89 -14.25
N ASN A 333 -41.62 -62.11 -13.18
CA ASN A 333 -42.28 -62.30 -11.89
C ASN A 333 -43.18 -61.10 -11.61
N THR A 334 -44.44 -61.35 -11.28
CA THR A 334 -45.32 -60.34 -10.69
C THR A 334 -44.97 -60.15 -9.21
N ASP A 335 -45.44 -59.05 -8.63
CA ASP A 335 -45.31 -58.78 -7.20
C ASP A 335 -43.86 -58.80 -6.69
N THR A 336 -42.93 -58.32 -7.53
CA THR A 336 -41.49 -58.24 -7.24
C THR A 336 -40.97 -56.85 -7.61
N PHE A 337 -40.16 -56.22 -6.75
CA PHE A 337 -39.53 -54.94 -7.07
C PHE A 337 -38.38 -55.10 -8.06
N TYR A 338 -38.39 -54.26 -9.10
CA TYR A 338 -37.28 -54.08 -10.02
C TYR A 338 -36.65 -52.71 -9.76
N ASN A 339 -35.59 -52.66 -8.96
CA ASN A 339 -34.98 -51.41 -8.53
C ASN A 339 -33.88 -50.98 -9.50
N ALA A 340 -33.94 -49.73 -9.93
CA ALA A 340 -32.93 -49.08 -10.76
C ALA A 340 -32.50 -47.78 -10.08
N ALA A 341 -31.26 -47.35 -10.33
CA ALA A 341 -30.77 -46.07 -9.82
C ALA A 341 -29.89 -45.37 -10.85
N GLN A 342 -29.79 -44.05 -10.77
CA GLN A 342 -28.79 -43.23 -11.45
C GLN A 342 -28.10 -42.35 -10.41
N THR A 343 -26.85 -41.96 -10.66
CA THR A 343 -26.11 -41.03 -9.83
C THR A 343 -26.14 -39.64 -10.46
N HIS A 344 -26.51 -38.64 -9.67
CA HIS A 344 -26.51 -37.23 -10.05
C HIS A 344 -25.32 -36.54 -9.37
N ALA A 345 -24.39 -35.98 -10.16
CA ALA A 345 -23.25 -35.25 -9.63
C ALA A 345 -23.30 -33.80 -10.07
N ILE A 346 -23.29 -32.88 -9.09
CA ILE A 346 -23.29 -31.44 -9.29
C ILE A 346 -22.01 -30.86 -8.68
N THR A 347 -21.32 -29.99 -9.42
CA THR A 347 -20.15 -29.26 -8.92
C THR A 347 -20.33 -27.78 -9.20
N THR A 348 -20.10 -26.94 -8.19
CA THR A 348 -20.18 -25.48 -8.29
C THR A 348 -19.15 -24.81 -7.38
N ASN A 349 -18.70 -23.62 -7.77
CA ASN A 349 -17.92 -22.73 -6.91
C ASN A 349 -18.79 -21.67 -6.20
N SER A 350 -20.12 -21.73 -6.32
CA SER A 350 -21.03 -20.85 -5.61
C SER A 350 -21.11 -21.18 -4.13
N SER A 351 -21.06 -20.15 -3.27
CA SER A 351 -21.13 -20.32 -1.80
C SER A 351 -22.50 -20.79 -1.31
N ASN A 352 -23.56 -20.54 -2.08
CA ASN A 352 -24.94 -20.86 -1.70
C ASN A 352 -25.35 -22.28 -2.15
N GLY A 353 -24.44 -23.05 -2.75
CA GLY A 353 -24.68 -24.41 -3.18
C GLY A 353 -25.54 -24.50 -4.44
N TYR A 354 -26.39 -25.52 -4.49
CA TYR A 354 -27.27 -25.80 -5.63
C TYR A 354 -28.62 -26.33 -5.17
N THR A 355 -29.64 -26.21 -6.02
CA THR A 355 -30.91 -26.93 -5.89
C THR A 355 -31.09 -27.81 -7.12
N LEU A 356 -31.32 -29.10 -6.91
CA LEU A 356 -31.73 -30.03 -7.96
C LEU A 356 -33.24 -30.21 -7.85
N THR A 357 -33.96 -29.84 -8.90
CA THR A 357 -35.38 -30.11 -9.04
C THR A 357 -35.57 -31.05 -10.21
N THR A 358 -36.31 -32.11 -10.00
CA THR A 358 -36.77 -32.99 -11.07
C THR A 358 -38.20 -32.65 -11.42
N GLN A 359 -38.55 -32.91 -12.68
CA GLN A 359 -39.91 -32.76 -13.17
C GLN A 359 -40.29 -34.04 -13.89
N TYR A 360 -41.51 -34.48 -13.64
CA TYR A 360 -42.16 -35.55 -14.39
C TYR A 360 -43.09 -34.89 -15.40
N ASP A 361 -42.91 -35.18 -16.69
CA ASP A 361 -43.71 -34.59 -17.76
C ASP A 361 -44.83 -35.52 -18.24
N GLN A 362 -44.59 -36.84 -18.27
CA GLN A 362 -45.50 -37.82 -18.85
C GLN A 362 -45.34 -39.22 -18.25
N ALA A 363 -46.41 -40.02 -18.35
CA ALA A 363 -46.37 -41.43 -18.03
C ALA A 363 -45.50 -42.23 -19.00
N LEU A 364 -44.85 -43.27 -18.48
CA LEU A 364 -44.20 -44.26 -19.33
C LEU A 364 -45.22 -44.86 -20.29
N SER A 365 -44.88 -44.92 -21.57
CA SER A 365 -45.76 -45.49 -22.59
C SER A 365 -45.04 -46.55 -23.41
N LEU A 366 -45.83 -47.52 -23.88
CA LEU A 366 -45.38 -48.56 -24.79
C LEU A 366 -44.74 -47.91 -26.02
N ASP A 367 -43.48 -48.27 -26.30
CA ASP A 367 -42.65 -47.75 -27.38
C ASP A 367 -42.51 -46.22 -27.43
N GLY A 368 -42.83 -45.52 -26.32
CA GLY A 368 -42.85 -44.06 -26.26
C GLY A 368 -43.98 -43.40 -27.06
N ALA A 369 -44.98 -44.17 -27.51
CA ALA A 369 -46.04 -43.68 -28.40
C ALA A 369 -47.18 -42.91 -27.70
N GLY A 370 -47.20 -42.88 -26.36
CA GLY A 370 -48.20 -42.15 -25.57
C GLY A 370 -49.62 -42.73 -25.57
N VAL A 371 -49.88 -43.84 -26.28
CA VAL A 371 -51.23 -44.42 -26.42
C VAL A 371 -51.54 -45.45 -25.33
N THR A 372 -50.58 -46.32 -25.03
CA THR A 372 -50.70 -47.33 -23.97
C THR A 372 -49.69 -47.02 -22.89
N THR A 373 -50.17 -46.52 -21.74
CA THR A 373 -49.31 -46.11 -20.63
C THR A 373 -49.14 -47.22 -19.61
N ILE A 374 -47.94 -47.36 -19.06
CA ILE A 374 -47.71 -48.07 -17.81
C ILE A 374 -48.25 -47.16 -16.71
N PRO A 375 -49.22 -47.61 -15.89
CA PRO A 375 -49.76 -46.79 -14.83
C PRO A 375 -48.67 -46.49 -13.80
N ASP A 376 -48.69 -45.27 -13.26
CA ASP A 376 -47.93 -44.97 -12.05
C ASP A 376 -48.42 -45.91 -10.93
N THR A 377 -47.50 -46.49 -10.18
CA THR A 377 -47.90 -47.37 -9.07
C THR A 377 -48.48 -46.54 -7.93
N SER A 378 -49.58 -47.02 -7.34
CA SER A 378 -49.94 -46.61 -5.97
C SER A 378 -48.90 -47.17 -5.02
N CYS A 379 -48.39 -46.37 -4.10
CA CYS A 379 -47.59 -46.90 -2.99
C CYS A 379 -48.50 -47.53 -1.95
N ASP A 380 -47.91 -48.09 -0.88
CA ASP A 380 -48.69 -48.74 0.18
C ASP A 380 -49.55 -47.72 0.96
N SER A 381 -49.17 -46.44 0.88
CA SER A 381 -49.97 -45.28 1.26
C SER A 381 -50.63 -44.63 0.03
N SER A 382 -51.58 -43.73 0.23
CA SER A 382 -52.17 -42.94 -0.86
C SER A 382 -51.18 -41.88 -1.41
N CYS A 383 -50.21 -42.25 -2.26
CA CYS A 383 -49.35 -41.30 -2.97
C CYS A 383 -49.87 -40.94 -4.36
N SER A 384 -49.33 -39.84 -4.89
CA SER A 384 -49.54 -39.34 -6.25
C SER A 384 -48.26 -38.68 -6.75
N THR A 385 -48.25 -38.22 -8.00
CA THR A 385 -47.13 -37.43 -8.57
C THR A 385 -46.82 -36.15 -7.77
N GLY A 386 -47.75 -35.64 -6.96
CA GLY A 386 -47.54 -34.48 -6.09
C GLY A 386 -47.38 -34.80 -4.60
N THR A 387 -47.61 -36.04 -4.19
CA THR A 387 -47.60 -36.46 -2.79
C THR A 387 -46.77 -37.74 -2.64
N PRO A 388 -45.54 -37.67 -2.08
CA PRO A 388 -44.69 -38.86 -1.96
C PRO A 388 -45.25 -39.87 -0.96
N GLY A 389 -44.88 -41.13 -1.13
CA GLY A 389 -45.19 -42.21 -0.19
C GLY A 389 -44.28 -43.42 -0.41
N THR A 390 -44.37 -44.39 0.49
CA THR A 390 -43.41 -45.52 0.56
C THR A 390 -43.96 -46.78 -0.09
N TRP A 391 -43.14 -47.44 -0.92
CA TRP A 391 -43.37 -48.80 -1.39
C TRP A 391 -42.62 -49.81 -0.50
N SER A 392 -43.34 -50.50 0.37
CA SER A 392 -42.83 -51.58 1.23
C SER A 392 -43.29 -52.96 0.74
N THR A 393 -44.42 -53.03 0.03
CA THR A 393 -44.95 -54.25 -0.57
C THR A 393 -44.98 -54.16 -2.09
N ALA A 394 -44.65 -55.26 -2.76
CA ALA A 394 -44.58 -55.29 -4.23
C ALA A 394 -45.92 -55.62 -4.90
N THR A 395 -47.00 -55.78 -4.13
CA THR A 395 -48.33 -56.16 -4.66
C THR A 395 -49.04 -55.04 -5.41
N ASN A 396 -48.54 -53.80 -5.30
CA ASN A 396 -48.99 -52.67 -6.09
C ASN A 396 -48.13 -52.59 -7.35
N ASN A 397 -48.72 -52.93 -8.51
CA ASN A 397 -48.00 -53.02 -9.77
C ASN A 397 -48.06 -51.69 -10.53
N GLY A 398 -46.90 -51.20 -11.00
CA GLY A 398 -46.77 -49.98 -11.81
C GLY A 398 -45.34 -49.44 -11.79
N PHE A 399 -45.16 -48.19 -12.23
CA PHE A 399 -43.86 -47.51 -12.17
C PHE A 399 -43.82 -46.42 -11.09
N GLY A 400 -42.71 -46.33 -10.39
CA GLY A 400 -42.48 -45.35 -9.32
C GLY A 400 -41.01 -44.96 -9.27
N TYR A 401 -40.74 -43.77 -8.74
CA TYR A 401 -39.38 -43.28 -8.56
C TYR A 401 -39.28 -42.46 -7.27
N THR A 402 -38.06 -42.33 -6.77
CA THR A 402 -37.70 -41.45 -5.65
C THR A 402 -36.40 -40.73 -6.01
N LEU A 403 -36.17 -39.59 -5.37
CA LEU A 403 -34.94 -38.81 -5.48
C LEU A 403 -34.26 -38.65 -4.14
#